data_AF-A0A0V1LXE4-F1
#
_entry.id   AF-A0A0V1LXE4-F1
#
_cell.length_a   1.000
_cell.length_b   1.000
_cell.length_c   1.000
_cell.angle_alpha   90.00
_cell.angle_beta   90.00
_cell.angle_gamma   90.00
#
_symmetry.space_group_name_H-M   'P 1'
#
loop_
_entity.id
_entity.type
_entity.pdbx_description
1 polymer ?
#
loop_
_entity_poly.entity_id
_entity_poly.type
_entity_poly.pdbx_seq_one_letter_code
_entity_poly.pdbx_strand_id
1 'polypeptide(L)' 'MKVIEEMISVLERPVKHELYFNNFFASYDLLEKLSDKMIRATGTIRNSRARKLPIMPVDEVKKKYRGFFDHVCNST' A
#
# COMPACT_ATOMS: atom_id res chain seq x y z
N MET A 1 -9.24 -5.98 7.03
CA MET A 1 -9.61 -7.33 6.55
C MET A 1 -9.21 -8.32 7.63
N LYS A 2 -10.15 -9.05 8.23
CA LYS A 2 -9.85 -9.98 9.35
C LYS A 2 -8.79 -11.03 9.00
N VAL A 3 -8.83 -11.55 7.77
CA VAL A 3 -7.87 -12.56 7.27
C VAL A 3 -6.41 -12.10 7.38
N ILE A 4 -6.10 -10.84 7.04
CA ILE A 4 -4.71 -10.35 7.11
C ILE A 4 -4.23 -10.24 8.56
N GLU A 5 -5.12 -9.84 9.47
CA GLU A 5 -4.78 -9.76 10.91
C GLU A 5 -4.54 -11.15 11.49
N GLU A 6 -5.35 -12.14 11.10
CA GLU A 6 -5.14 -13.54 11.46
C GLU A 6 -3.80 -14.07 10.91
N MET A 7 -3.50 -13.82 9.63
CA MET A 7 -2.22 -14.21 9.03
C MET A 7 -1.01 -13.52 9.67
N ILE A 8 -1.15 -12.30 10.18
CA ILE A 8 -0.07 -11.61 10.88
C ILE A 8 0.09 -12.14 12.30
N SER A 9 -0.99 -12.56 12.96
CA SER A 9 -0.97 -13.07 14.34
C SER A 9 -0.12 -14.32 14.55
N VAL A 10 0.13 -15.10 13.49
CA VAL A 10 1.02 -16.28 13.55
C VAL A 10 2.50 -15.90 13.52
N LEU A 11 2.84 -14.65 13.18
CA LEU A 11 4.21 -14.16 13.19
C LEU A 11 4.62 -13.79 14.62
N GLU A 12 5.64 -14.46 15.14
CA GLU A 12 6.14 -14.20 16.50
C GLU A 12 6.67 -12.77 16.67
N ARG A 13 7.30 -12.20 15.63
CA ARG A 13 7.87 -10.84 15.66
C ARG A 13 7.52 -10.07 14.38
N PRO A 14 6.27 -9.58 14.21
CA PRO A 14 5.81 -8.94 12.97
C PRO A 14 6.67 -7.75 12.54
N VAL A 15 7.12 -6.93 13.51
CA VAL A 15 7.97 -5.74 13.27
C VAL A 15 9.34 -6.05 12.65
N LYS A 16 9.83 -7.29 12.78
CA LYS A 16 11.10 -7.73 12.17
C LYS A 16 10.94 -8.22 10.74
N HIS A 17 9.71 -8.35 10.26
CA HIS A 17 9.40 -8.81 8.92
C HIS A 17 9.04 -7.63 8.01
N GLU A 18 9.00 -7.91 6.70
CA GLU A 18 8.42 -7.02 5.71
C GLU A 18 7.39 -7.84 4.92
N LEU A 19 6.16 -7.33 4.86
CA LEU A 19 5.04 -8.03 4.24
C LEU A 19 4.85 -7.53 2.81
N TYR A 20 4.71 -8.47 1.86
CA TYR A 20 4.46 -8.15 0.46
C TYR A 20 3.05 -8.55 0.05
N PHE A 21 2.24 -7.58 -0.39
CA PHE A 21 0.85 -7.79 -0.77
C PHE A 21 0.64 -7.68 -2.28
N ASN A 22 -0.02 -8.68 -2.85
CA ASN A 22 -0.58 -8.56 -4.19
C ASN A 22 -1.82 -7.64 -4.19
N ASN A 23 -2.23 -7.17 -5.37
CA ASN A 23 -3.32 -6.24 -5.63
C ASN A 23 -4.70 -6.64 -5.08
N PHE A 24 -4.90 -7.91 -4.76
CA PHE A 24 -6.13 -8.40 -4.16
C PHE A 24 -6.25 -7.94 -2.70
N PHE A 25 -5.16 -8.06 -1.94
CA PHE A 25 -5.11 -7.81 -0.50
C PHE A 25 -4.68 -6.38 -0.16
N ALA A 26 -3.91 -5.74 -1.01
CA ALA A 26 -3.42 -4.39 -0.77
C ALA A 26 -4.54 -3.33 -0.90
N SER A 27 -4.59 -2.45 0.09
CA SER A 27 -5.33 -1.18 0.08
C SER A 27 -4.55 -0.16 0.88
N TYR A 28 -4.74 1.13 0.59
CA TYR A 28 -4.09 2.20 1.34
C TYR A 28 -4.42 2.13 2.83
N ASP A 29 -5.70 2.03 3.21
CA ASP A 29 -6.13 1.90 4.60
C ASP A 29 -5.53 0.70 5.34
N LEU A 30 -5.16 -0.36 4.61
CA LEU A 30 -4.49 -1.52 5.21
C LEU A 30 -3.03 -1.19 5.49
N LEU A 31 -2.33 -0.62 4.51
CA LEU A 31 -0.93 -0.25 4.66
C LEU A 31 -0.73 0.83 5.74
N GLU A 32 -1.63 1.80 5.81
CA GLU A 32 -1.66 2.82 6.87
C GLU A 32 -1.82 2.19 8.25
N LYS A 33 -2.81 1.29 8.43
CA LYS A 33 -2.98 0.54 9.69
C LYS A 33 -1.78 -0.33 10.09
N LEU A 34 -1.04 -0.85 9.12
CA LEU A 34 0.19 -1.62 9.38
C LEU A 34 1.33 -0.68 9.79
N SER A 35 1.41 0.49 9.17
CA SER A 35 2.34 1.55 9.54
C SER A 35 2.13 2.00 11.00
N ASP A 36 0.88 2.22 11.43
CA ASP A 36 0.55 2.55 12.83
C ASP A 36 1.03 1.48 13.82
N LYS A 37 1.12 0.23 13.38
CA LYS A 37 1.62 -0.92 14.16
C LYS A 37 3.13 -1.15 14.01
N MET A 38 3.85 -0.26 13.33
CA MET A 38 5.27 -0.39 13.00
C MET A 38 5.60 -1.67 12.19
N ILE A 39 4.63 -2.20 11.45
CA ILE A 39 4.80 -3.36 10.59
C ILE A 39 5.08 -2.86 9.18
N ARG A 40 6.27 -3.21 8.67
CA ARG A 40 6.69 -2.84 7.32
C ARG A 40 5.90 -3.64 6.30
N ALA A 41 5.34 -2.95 5.31
CA ALA A 41 4.54 -3.55 4.27
C ALA A 41 4.68 -2.82 2.94
N THR A 42 4.74 -3.58 1.86
CA THR A 42 4.75 -3.09 0.49
C THR A 42 3.66 -3.80 -0.30
N GLY A 43 2.93 -3.09 -1.15
CA GLY A 43 1.87 -3.71 -1.94
C GLY A 43 1.54 -2.96 -3.21
N THR A 44 1.01 -3.69 -4.19
CA THR A 44 0.49 -3.09 -5.43
C THR A 44 -0.98 -2.76 -5.25
N ILE A 45 -1.44 -1.54 -5.56
CA ILE A 45 -2.85 -1.16 -5.41
C ILE A 45 -3.50 -1.10 -6.80
N ARG A 46 -4.69 -1.72 -6.93
CA ARG A 46 -5.46 -1.65 -8.18
C ARG A 46 -5.99 -0.23 -8.40
N ASN A 47 -5.89 0.28 -9.62
CA ASN A 47 -6.31 1.65 -9.98
C ASN A 47 -7.74 2.02 -9.53
N SER A 48 -8.67 1.06 -9.54
CA SER A 48 -10.05 1.27 -9.09
C SER A 48 -10.15 1.67 -7.61
N ARG A 49 -9.17 1.28 -6.80
CA ARG A 49 -9.02 1.58 -5.36
C ARG A 49 -8.11 2.79 -5.08
N ALA A 50 -7.31 3.23 -6.05
CA ALA A 50 -6.35 4.33 -5.90
C ALA A 50 -6.96 5.73 -6.11
N ARG A 51 -8.22 5.83 -6.58
CA ARG A 51 -8.86 7.11 -6.96
C ARG A 51 -8.98 8.16 -5.86
N LYS A 52 -8.93 7.76 -4.58
CA LYS A 52 -9.02 8.69 -3.44
C LYS A 52 -7.65 9.11 -2.90
N LEU A 53 -6.57 8.53 -3.44
CA LEU A 53 -5.22 8.82 -2.96
C LEU A 53 -4.75 10.17 -3.54
N PRO A 54 -3.95 10.94 -2.80
CA PRO A 54 -3.44 12.24 -3.23
C PRO A 54 -2.34 12.13 -4.29
N ILE A 55 -2.42 11.16 -5.20
CA ILE A 55 -1.49 10.94 -6.30
C ILE A 55 -2.15 11.29 -7.62
N MET A 56 -1.34 11.59 -8.63
CA MET A 56 -1.83 11.91 -9.97
C MET A 56 -2.72 10.77 -10.53
N PRO A 57 -3.93 11.08 -11.03
CA PRO A 57 -4.78 10.08 -11.65
C PRO A 57 -4.09 9.40 -12.83
N VAL A 58 -4.32 8.10 -12.98
CA VAL A 58 -3.68 7.27 -14.02
C VAL A 58 -3.90 7.84 -15.43
N ASP A 59 -5.05 8.43 -15.70
CA ASP A 59 -5.35 9.00 -17.01
C ASP A 59 -4.59 10.31 -17.29
N GLU A 60 -4.16 11.04 -16.25
CA GLU A 60 -3.23 12.17 -16.40
C GLU A 60 -1.78 11.69 -16.54
N VAL A 61 -1.38 10.64 -15.80
CA VAL A 61 -0.04 10.05 -15.91
C VAL A 61 0.21 9.51 -17.32
N LYS A 62 -0.78 8.87 -17.95
CA LYS A 62 -0.67 8.34 -19.33
C LYS A 62 -0.37 9.41 -20.38
N LYS A 63 -0.69 10.68 -20.12
CA LYS A 63 -0.42 11.80 -21.04
C LYS A 63 1.03 12.31 -20.94
N LYS A 64 1.79 11.86 -19.93
CA LYS A 64 3.19 12.26 -19.71
C LYS A 64 4.15 11.38 -20.50
N TYR A 65 5.43 11.75 -20.50
CA TYR A 65 6.48 11.00 -21.19
C TYR A 65 6.74 9.64 -20.51
N ARG A 66 7.24 8.66 -21.28
CA ARG A 66 7.58 7.32 -20.75
C ARG A 66 8.63 7.43 -19.66
N GLY A 67 8.39 6.78 -18.52
CA GLY A 67 9.27 6.82 -17.36
C GLY A 67 8.90 7.90 -16.34
N PHE A 68 7.93 8.77 -16.65
CA PHE A 68 7.34 9.66 -15.67
C PHE A 68 6.64 8.85 -14.56
N PHE A 69 6.88 9.23 -13.31
CA PHE A 69 6.15 8.73 -12.15
C PHE A 69 5.85 9.88 -11.19
N ASP A 70 4.73 9.75 -10.48
CA ASP A 70 4.35 10.65 -9.40
C ASP A 70 4.48 9.90 -8.06
N HIS A 71 4.83 10.63 -7.00
CA HIS A 71 4.96 10.05 -5.67
C HIS A 71 4.56 11.05 -4.60
N VAL A 72 3.96 10.52 -3.53
CA VAL A 72 3.62 11.28 -2.32
C VAL A 72 4.10 10.48 -1.12
N CYS A 73 4.65 11.18 -0.14
CA CYS A 73 5.03 10.64 1.15
C CYS A 73 4.30 11.45 2.22
N ASN A 74 3.63 10.77 3.16
CA ASN A 74 3.06 11.45 4.31
C ASN A 74 4.22 11.86 5.24
N SER A 75 4.20 13.10 5.72
CA SER A 75 5.14 13.56 6.73
C SER A 75 4.85 12.89 8.08
N THR A 76 5.89 12.30 8.67
CA THR A 76 5.88 11.63 9.99
C THR A 76 5.59 12.58 11.14
#